data_AF-A0A3N5UDY2-F1
#
_entry.id   AF-A0A3N5UDY2-F1
#
_cell.length_a   1.000
_cell.length_b   1.000
_cell.length_c   1.000
_cell.angle_alpha   90.00
_cell.angle_beta   90.00
_cell.angle_gamma   90.00
#
_symmetry.space_group_name_H-M   'P 1'
#
loop_
_entity.id
_entity.type
_entity.pdbx_description
1 polymer ?
#
loop_
_entity_poly.entity_id
_entity_poly.type
_entity_poly.pdbx_seq_one_letter_code
_entity_poly.pdbx_strand_id
1 'polypeptide(L)'
;SHPATLEARDSITDELLFSSFLVSLLSELDALYKETQHPYSLKLSEREKVFARHMEKFKGVRDLMRTGRFANFGQGGGLNNAYLMSVGLYHRHYALFETLLAQKGNSIKDLLLFFRDLSEDKGNVIDRSRDWLSAQNARKNGVSS
;
A
#
# COMPACT_ATOMS: atom_id res chain seq x y z
N SER A 1 29.66 -2.62 -0.28
CA SER A 1 28.54 -1.83 0.28
C SER A 1 28.52 -1.97 1.79
N HIS A 2 28.26 -0.89 2.52
CA HIS A 2 28.16 -0.92 3.98
C HIS A 2 26.94 -1.78 4.40
N PRO A 3 27.02 -2.61 5.46
CA PRO A 3 25.91 -3.48 5.89
C PRO A 3 24.57 -2.75 6.06
N ALA A 4 24.58 -1.57 6.67
CA ALA A 4 23.37 -0.75 6.84
C ALA A 4 22.71 -0.35 5.50
N THR A 5 23.49 -0.16 4.43
CA THR A 5 22.95 0.16 3.10
C THR A 5 22.27 -1.06 2.47
N LEU A 6 22.76 -2.27 2.73
CA LEU A 6 22.13 -3.50 2.25
C LEU A 6 20.80 -3.74 2.98
N GLU A 7 20.78 -3.62 4.30
CA GLU A 7 19.57 -3.76 5.12
C GLU A 7 18.50 -2.74 4.75
N ALA A 8 18.88 -1.48 4.49
CA ALA A 8 17.95 -0.46 4.02
C ALA A 8 17.32 -0.82 2.67
N ARG A 9 18.12 -1.29 1.71
CA ARG A 9 17.63 -1.73 0.40
C ARG A 9 16.68 -2.93 0.51
N ASP A 10 17.02 -3.88 1.35
CA ASP A 10 16.22 -5.08 1.55
C ASP A 10 14.90 -4.73 2.28
N SER A 11 14.93 -3.79 3.23
CA SER A 11 13.72 -3.24 3.86
C SER A 11 12.78 -2.56 2.85
N ILE A 12 13.31 -1.79 1.90
CA ILE A 12 12.50 -1.17 0.83
C ILE A 12 11.85 -2.25 -0.04
N THR A 13 12.59 -3.31 -0.36
CA THR A 13 12.08 -4.43 -1.15
C THR A 13 10.91 -5.13 -0.43
N ASP A 14 11.06 -5.39 0.86
CA ASP A 14 10.03 -6.03 1.68
C ASP A 14 8.78 -5.15 1.84
N GLU A 15 8.98 -3.84 1.96
CA GLU A 15 7.90 -2.86 2.08
C GLU A 15 7.04 -2.81 0.80
N LEU A 16 7.66 -2.89 -0.39
CA LEU A 16 6.93 -3.01 -1.66
C LEU A 16 6.10 -4.29 -1.74
N LEU A 17 6.67 -5.43 -1.34
CA LEU A 17 5.98 -6.72 -1.29
C LEU A 17 4.78 -6.65 -0.33
N PHE A 18 5.00 -6.13 0.88
CA PHE A 18 3.98 -6.02 1.90
C PHE A 18 2.86 -5.05 1.50
N SER A 19 3.21 -3.87 0.98
CA SER A 19 2.25 -2.87 0.53
C SER A 19 1.34 -3.41 -0.58
N SER A 20 1.91 -4.10 -1.57
CA SER A 20 1.15 -4.75 -2.64
C SER A 20 0.17 -5.80 -2.11
N PHE A 21 0.64 -6.68 -1.23
CA PHE A 21 -0.21 -7.66 -0.55
C PHE A 21 -1.35 -6.98 0.22
N LEU A 22 -1.03 -5.96 1.03
CA LEU A 22 -1.99 -5.27 1.88
C LEU A 22 -3.06 -4.55 1.06
N VAL A 23 -2.68 -3.90 -0.04
CA VAL A 23 -3.64 -3.25 -0.95
C VAL A 23 -4.62 -4.29 -1.53
N SER A 24 -4.14 -5.47 -1.91
CA SER A 24 -5.00 -6.57 -2.39
C SER A 24 -6.03 -7.00 -1.33
N LEU A 25 -5.58 -7.21 -0.09
CA LEU A 25 -6.44 -7.55 1.05
C LEU A 25 -7.49 -6.46 1.32
N LEU A 26 -7.06 -5.21 1.44
CA LEU A 26 -7.95 -4.08 1.73
C LEU A 26 -8.98 -3.85 0.61
N SER A 27 -8.59 -4.05 -0.66
CA SER A 27 -9.49 -3.87 -1.80
C SER A 27 -10.59 -4.93 -1.81
N GLU A 28 -10.25 -6.18 -1.47
CA GLU A 28 -11.26 -7.24 -1.39
C GLU A 28 -12.23 -7.04 -0.21
N LEU A 29 -11.74 -6.55 0.94
CA LEU A 29 -12.59 -6.18 2.06
C LEU A 29 -13.51 -4.99 1.70
N ASP A 30 -12.97 -3.97 1.04
CA ASP A 30 -13.75 -2.82 0.58
C ASP A 30 -14.87 -3.24 -0.37
N ALA A 31 -14.58 -4.12 -1.34
CA ALA A 31 -15.59 -4.70 -2.23
C ALA A 31 -16.66 -5.48 -1.46
N LEU A 32 -16.27 -6.32 -0.49
CA LEU A 32 -17.19 -7.07 0.35
C LEU A 32 -18.14 -6.16 1.14
N TYR A 33 -17.64 -5.05 1.68
CA TYR A 33 -18.47 -4.13 2.46
C TYR A 33 -19.36 -3.24 1.58
N LYS A 34 -18.92 -2.90 0.36
CA LYS A 34 -19.70 -2.14 -0.63
C LYS A 34 -20.85 -2.94 -1.24
N GLU A 35 -20.79 -4.27 -1.22
CA GLU A 35 -21.90 -5.11 -1.67
C GLU A 35 -23.19 -4.79 -0.89
N THR A 36 -24.26 -4.42 -1.58
CA THR A 36 -25.52 -3.96 -0.97
C THR A 36 -26.51 -5.10 -0.74
N GLN A 37 -26.37 -6.21 -1.48
CA GLN A 37 -27.32 -7.31 -1.47
C GLN A 37 -27.10 -8.30 -0.32
N HIS A 38 -25.93 -8.29 0.29
CA HIS A 38 -25.60 -9.24 1.36
C HIS A 38 -26.03 -8.73 2.74
N PRO A 39 -26.72 -9.57 3.54
CA PRO A 39 -26.99 -9.25 4.93
C PRO A 39 -25.67 -9.17 5.70
N TYR A 40 -25.67 -8.40 6.79
CA TYR A 40 -24.47 -8.15 7.58
C TYR A 40 -23.81 -9.43 8.12
N SER A 41 -24.60 -10.42 8.54
CA SER A 41 -24.10 -11.71 9.01
C SER A 41 -23.30 -12.47 7.93
N LEU A 42 -23.74 -12.40 6.67
CA LEU A 42 -23.02 -12.99 5.54
C LEU A 42 -21.71 -12.24 5.31
N LYS A 43 -21.70 -10.90 5.39
CA LYS A 43 -20.47 -10.10 5.28
C LYS A 43 -19.44 -10.48 6.34
N LEU A 44 -19.87 -10.78 7.57
CA LEU A 44 -18.97 -11.25 8.62
C LEU A 44 -18.37 -12.61 8.30
N SER A 45 -19.17 -13.57 7.81
CA SER A 45 -18.66 -14.89 7.41
C SER A 45 -17.67 -14.79 6.23
N GLU A 46 -18.01 -14.00 5.21
CA GLU A 46 -17.13 -13.79 4.06
C GLU A 46 -15.85 -13.05 4.44
N ARG A 47 -15.90 -12.11 5.39
CA ARG A 47 -14.71 -11.44 5.93
C ARG A 47 -13.72 -12.45 6.49
N GLU A 48 -14.18 -13.40 7.30
CA GLU A 48 -13.29 -14.42 7.86
C GLU A 48 -12.65 -15.29 6.76
N LYS A 49 -13.40 -15.60 5.68
CA LYS A 49 -12.85 -16.29 4.50
C LYS A 49 -11.80 -15.46 3.78
N VAL A 50 -12.03 -14.15 3.63
CA VAL A 50 -11.06 -13.21 3.05
C VAL A 50 -9.80 -13.18 3.92
N PHE A 51 -9.93 -13.04 5.24
CA PHE A 51 -8.80 -13.08 6.17
C PHE A 51 -8.00 -14.37 6.05
N ALA A 52 -8.66 -15.53 6.10
CA ALA A 52 -7.99 -16.83 6.01
C ALA A 52 -7.21 -16.99 4.69
N ARG A 53 -7.84 -16.66 3.56
CA ARG A 53 -7.19 -16.72 2.24
C ARG A 53 -5.99 -15.79 2.13
N HIS A 54 -6.09 -14.58 2.63
CA HIS A 54 -4.97 -13.63 2.57
C HIS A 54 -3.86 -13.97 3.55
N MET A 55 -4.16 -14.52 4.72
CA MET A 55 -3.12 -15.04 5.60
C MET A 55 -2.35 -16.20 4.96
N GLU A 56 -3.02 -17.06 4.19
CA GLU A 56 -2.34 -18.10 3.42
C GLU A 56 -1.45 -17.51 2.31
N LYS A 57 -1.97 -16.55 1.53
CA LYS A 57 -1.16 -15.83 0.52
C LYS A 57 0.04 -15.12 1.14
N PHE A 58 -0.14 -14.54 2.32
CA PHE A 58 0.92 -13.81 3.01
C PHE A 58 2.10 -14.70 3.38
N LYS A 59 1.89 -16.00 3.66
CA LYS A 59 3.01 -16.93 3.88
C LYS A 59 3.96 -16.95 2.69
N GLY A 60 3.42 -17.07 1.47
CA GLY A 60 4.23 -17.03 0.25
C GLY A 60 4.91 -15.68 0.02
N VAL A 61 4.25 -14.57 0.36
CA VAL A 61 4.86 -13.22 0.28
C VAL A 61 6.01 -13.08 1.29
N ARG A 62 5.80 -13.55 2.53
CA ARG A 62 6.80 -13.52 3.60
C ARG A 62 8.04 -14.32 3.25
N ASP A 63 7.90 -15.45 2.57
CA ASP A 63 9.04 -16.28 2.17
C ASP A 63 9.92 -15.61 1.09
N LEU A 64 9.40 -14.57 0.42
CA LEU A 64 10.15 -13.72 -0.52
C LEU A 64 10.82 -12.52 0.16
N MET A 65 10.51 -12.25 1.42
CA MET A 65 11.07 -11.13 2.17
C MET A 65 12.50 -11.42 2.61
N ARG A 66 13.30 -10.37 2.70
CA ARG A 66 14.73 -10.43 3.03
C ARG A 66 15.01 -10.04 4.48
N THR A 67 14.04 -9.47 5.16
CA THR A 67 14.10 -9.05 6.57
C THR A 67 12.95 -9.65 7.38
N GLY A 68 13.05 -9.58 8.70
CA GLY A 68 12.01 -10.05 9.62
C GLY A 68 10.90 -9.03 9.92
N ARG A 69 10.88 -7.86 9.25
CA ARG A 69 10.07 -6.70 9.68
C ARG A 69 8.56 -6.97 9.77
N PHE A 70 8.04 -7.84 8.90
CA PHE A 70 6.63 -8.20 8.85
C PHE A 70 6.33 -9.60 9.40
N ALA A 71 7.28 -10.25 10.07
CA ALA A 71 7.11 -11.61 10.59
C ALA A 71 5.92 -11.74 11.55
N ASN A 72 5.57 -10.65 12.23
CA ASN A 72 4.49 -10.60 13.21
C ASN A 72 3.15 -10.11 12.65
N PHE A 73 3.04 -9.90 11.33
CA PHE A 73 1.77 -9.49 10.73
C PHE A 73 0.68 -10.54 10.96
N GLY A 74 -0.44 -10.11 11.54
CA GLY A 74 -1.55 -10.98 11.88
C GLY A 74 -1.29 -11.94 13.07
N GLN A 75 -0.17 -11.79 13.80
CA GLN A 75 0.04 -12.49 15.07
C GLN A 75 -0.73 -11.82 16.21
N GLY A 76 -0.99 -12.55 17.29
CA GLY A 76 -1.58 -11.98 18.52
C GLY A 76 -3.08 -11.66 18.42
N GLY A 77 -3.85 -12.54 17.78
CA GLY A 77 -5.33 -12.44 17.69
C GLY A 77 -5.89 -12.55 16.28
N GLY A 78 -5.03 -12.68 15.27
CA GLY A 78 -5.44 -12.78 13.87
C GLY A 78 -5.75 -11.41 13.24
N LEU A 79 -6.27 -11.44 12.02
CA LEU A 79 -6.71 -10.23 11.33
C LEU A 79 -8.04 -9.75 11.89
N ASN A 80 -8.15 -8.43 12.06
CA ASN A 80 -9.42 -7.77 12.30
C ASN A 80 -9.40 -6.37 11.65
N ASN A 81 -10.58 -5.79 11.45
CA ASN A 81 -10.70 -4.51 10.74
C ASN A 81 -9.92 -3.38 11.43
N ALA A 82 -9.96 -3.28 12.76
CA ALA A 82 -9.28 -2.19 13.47
C ALA A 82 -7.75 -2.28 13.31
N TYR A 83 -7.21 -3.50 13.42
CA TYR A 83 -5.80 -3.78 13.13
C TYR A 83 -5.44 -3.46 11.67
N LEU A 84 -6.26 -3.87 10.71
CA LEU A 84 -6.00 -3.58 9.30
C LEU A 84 -6.10 -2.09 8.96
N MET A 85 -6.94 -1.34 9.68
CA MET A 85 -7.01 0.12 9.53
C MET A 85 -5.72 0.80 10.01
N SER A 86 -5.15 0.35 11.14
CA SER A 86 -3.89 0.92 11.64
C SER A 86 -2.71 0.56 10.72
N VAL A 87 -2.60 -0.69 10.30
CA VAL A 87 -1.57 -1.13 9.35
C VAL A 87 -1.75 -0.42 7.98
N GLY A 88 -2.99 -0.32 7.51
CA GLY A 88 -3.35 0.35 6.27
C GLY A 88 -2.91 1.81 6.21
N LEU A 89 -2.97 2.55 7.32
CA LEU A 89 -2.56 3.96 7.37
C LEU A 89 -1.10 4.16 6.94
N TYR A 90 -0.20 3.26 7.33
CA TYR A 90 1.23 3.40 7.08
C TYR A 90 1.67 2.78 5.75
N HIS A 91 1.13 1.62 5.40
CA HIS A 91 1.74 0.79 4.36
C HIS A 91 1.01 0.85 3.01
N ARG A 92 -0.30 1.16 2.97
CA ARG A 92 -1.12 0.98 1.74
C ARG A 92 -0.74 1.91 0.57
N HIS A 93 -0.07 3.03 0.86
CA HIS A 93 0.32 4.02 -0.14
C HIS A 93 1.83 4.05 -0.39
N TYR A 94 2.59 3.11 0.14
CA TYR A 94 4.04 3.10 0.04
C TYR A 94 4.54 3.17 -1.42
N ALA A 95 4.02 2.30 -2.30
CA ALA A 95 4.42 2.29 -3.72
C ALA A 95 4.13 3.63 -4.43
N LEU A 96 3.05 4.32 -4.04
CA LEU A 96 2.73 5.65 -4.58
C LEU A 96 3.80 6.66 -4.14
N PHE A 97 4.17 6.67 -2.86
CA PHE A 97 5.17 7.59 -2.32
C PHE A 97 6.56 7.35 -2.92
N GLU A 98 6.98 6.09 -3.07
CA GLU A 98 8.25 5.76 -3.73
C GLU A 98 8.27 6.24 -5.19
N THR A 99 7.17 6.06 -5.92
CA THR A 99 7.06 6.55 -7.30
C THR A 99 7.15 8.07 -7.37
N LEU A 100 6.47 8.78 -6.47
CA LEU A 100 6.52 10.24 -6.41
C LEU A 100 7.91 10.73 -6.02
N LEU A 101 8.56 10.10 -5.05
CA LEU A 101 9.93 10.43 -4.64
C LEU A 101 10.89 10.32 -5.83
N ALA A 102 10.79 9.25 -6.61
CA ALA A 102 11.58 9.08 -7.83
C ALA A 102 11.28 10.18 -8.88
N GLN A 103 10.01 10.56 -9.09
CA GLN A 103 9.66 11.68 -9.99
C GLN A 103 10.17 13.03 -9.50
N LYS A 104 10.42 13.19 -8.20
CA LYS A 104 11.02 14.38 -7.58
C LYS A 104 12.54 14.26 -7.43
N GLY A 105 13.19 13.39 -8.21
CA GLY A 105 14.64 13.25 -8.20
C GLY A 105 15.21 12.72 -6.89
N ASN A 106 14.43 11.91 -6.16
CA ASN A 106 14.76 11.39 -4.83
C ASN A 106 15.00 12.48 -3.76
N SER A 107 14.44 13.67 -3.95
CA SER A 107 14.51 14.77 -3.00
C SER A 107 13.31 14.77 -2.06
N ILE A 108 13.54 14.45 -0.78
CA ILE A 108 12.51 14.53 0.27
C ILE A 108 11.95 15.95 0.38
N LYS A 109 12.81 16.96 0.26
CA LYS A 109 12.39 18.37 0.27
C LYS A 109 11.37 18.65 -0.83
N ASP A 110 11.67 18.24 -2.06
CA ASP A 110 10.79 18.53 -3.20
C ASP A 110 9.52 17.69 -3.18
N LEU A 111 9.57 16.48 -2.61
CA LEU A 111 8.38 15.67 -2.33
C LEU A 111 7.47 16.35 -1.30
N LEU A 112 8.02 16.90 -0.22
CA LEU A 112 7.25 17.61 0.80
C LEU A 112 6.65 18.91 0.27
N LEU A 113 7.41 19.68 -0.52
CA LEU A 113 6.89 20.88 -1.19
C LEU A 113 5.75 20.51 -2.14
N PHE A 114 5.90 19.43 -2.91
CA PHE A 114 4.82 18.91 -3.76
C PHE A 114 3.56 18.58 -2.97
N PHE A 115 3.65 17.89 -1.84
CA PHE A 115 2.47 17.57 -1.04
C PHE A 115 1.84 18.79 -0.38
N ARG A 116 2.65 19.77 0.05
CA ARG A 116 2.16 21.05 0.55
C ARG A 116 1.32 21.74 -0.52
N ASP A 117 1.88 21.91 -1.71
CA ASP A 117 1.19 22.59 -2.82
C ASP A 117 -0.09 21.83 -3.20
N LEU A 118 -0.05 20.49 -3.23
CA LEU A 118 -1.22 19.64 -3.52
C LEU A 118 -2.32 19.72 -2.45
N SER A 119 -1.96 20.08 -1.22
CA SER A 119 -2.88 20.20 -0.08
C SER A 119 -3.65 21.52 -0.04
N GLU A 120 -3.21 22.54 -0.79
CA GLU A 120 -3.88 23.84 -0.85
C GLU A 120 -5.23 23.75 -1.56
N ASP A 121 -5.36 22.83 -2.51
CA ASP A 121 -6.60 22.59 -3.23
C ASP A 121 -7.57 21.69 -2.43
N LYS A 122 -8.89 21.75 -2.69
CA LYS A 122 -9.89 20.90 -1.99
C LYS A 122 -9.96 19.45 -2.49
N GLY A 123 -9.64 18.45 -1.66
CA GLY A 123 -9.90 17.05 -1.98
C GLY A 123 -8.96 16.09 -1.27
N ASN A 124 -9.04 14.81 -1.61
CA ASN A 124 -8.13 13.82 -1.09
C ASN A 124 -6.75 13.94 -1.77
N VAL A 125 -5.70 14.25 -0.99
CA VAL A 125 -4.32 14.43 -1.47
C VAL A 125 -3.78 13.17 -2.15
N ILE A 126 -4.17 11.97 -1.69
CA ILE A 126 -3.71 10.71 -2.27
C ILE A 126 -4.29 10.51 -3.67
N ASP A 127 -5.59 10.71 -3.85
CA ASP A 127 -6.25 10.53 -5.15
C ASP A 127 -5.65 11.49 -6.18
N ARG A 128 -5.45 12.74 -5.79
CA ARG A 128 -4.81 13.74 -6.65
C ARG A 128 -3.36 13.45 -6.98
N SER A 129 -2.64 12.83 -6.05
CA SER A 129 -1.28 12.37 -6.33
C SER A 129 -1.27 11.29 -7.42
N ARG A 130 -2.29 10.41 -7.44
CA ARG A 130 -2.46 9.41 -8.50
C ARG A 130 -2.83 10.08 -9.82
N ASP A 131 -3.76 11.04 -9.81
CA ASP A 131 -4.16 11.79 -11.01
C ASP A 131 -2.97 12.53 -11.62
N TRP A 132 -2.15 13.18 -10.79
CA TRP A 132 -0.93 13.84 -11.22
C TRP A 132 0.04 12.86 -11.88
N LEU A 133 0.29 11.69 -11.27
CA LEU A 133 1.15 10.66 -11.86
C LEU A 133 0.63 10.17 -13.21
N SER A 134 -0.67 9.88 -13.31
CA SER A 134 -1.32 9.46 -14.56
C SER A 134 -1.13 10.51 -15.66
N ALA A 135 -1.32 11.80 -15.35
CA ALA A 135 -1.11 12.89 -16.29
C ALA A 135 0.36 13.03 -16.73
N GLN A 136 1.32 12.85 -15.81
CA GLN A 136 2.75 12.87 -16.16
C GLN A 136 3.15 11.71 -17.08
N ASN A 137 2.64 10.51 -16.79
CA ASN A 137 2.90 9.33 -17.62
C ASN A 137 2.31 9.48 -19.03
N ALA A 138 1.10 10.02 -19.16
CA ALA A 138 0.48 10.30 -20.45
C ALA A 138 1.32 11.30 -21.28
N ARG A 139 1.87 12.35 -20.66
CA ARG A 139 2.74 13.32 -21.33
C ARG A 139 4.04 12.70 -21.83
N LYS A 140 4.70 11.86 -21.02
CA LYS A 140 5.92 11.16 -21.42
C LYS A 140 5.69 10.23 -22.62
N ASN A 141 4.55 9.54 -22.64
CA ASN A 141 4.20 8.61 -23.71
C ASN A 141 3.80 9.34 -25.01
N GLY A 142 3.14 10.50 -24.93
CA GLY A 142 2.75 11.30 -26.10
C GLY A 142 3.88 12.11 -26.76
N VAL A 143 5.03 12.27 -26.09
CA VAL A 143 6.24 12.91 -26.65
C VAL A 143 7.18 11.89 -27.32
N SER A 144 6.89 10.59 -27.17
CA SER A 144 7.70 9.49 -27.74
C SER A 144 7.13 8.94 -29.05
N SER A 145 6.36 9.72 -29.82
CA SER A 145 5.79 9.35 -31.12
C SER A 145 6.20 10.31 -32.21
#